data_AF-A0A9E2SC85-F1
#
_entry.id   AF-A0A9E2SC85-F1
#
_cell.length_a   1.000
_cell.length_b   1.000
_cell.length_c   1.000
_cell.angle_alpha   90.00
_cell.angle_beta   90.00
_cell.angle_gamma   90.00
#
_symmetry.space_group_name_H-M   'P 1'
#
loop_
_entity.id
_entity.type
_entity.pdbx_description
1 polymer ?
#
loop_
_entity_poly.entity_id
_entity_poly.type
_entity_poly.pdbx_seq_one_letter_code
_entity_poly.pdbx_strand_id
1 'polypeptide(L)'
;MNLKVKISAISVTLIITFLFYVISCTHKDELVPSGGGGGGPITRGDQHVDNAAGFDKAHSNVNWSTKYLGSVSALTGRFNTFHITRFKFWEENPDSIYFTADVWLNSVNTSEPARDGGCLLATFGTAAGAGAVDSNMAVIKSKKVVFSTTDKGYIVTADFTFHKVTKEITAKLSYDGKAEQGTQDTYGFSLDFSILALSDFGIVSTSIGDNVDIICNAAIKF
;
A
#
# COMPACT_ATOMS: atom_id res chain seq x y z
N MET A 1 57.47 16.14 -29.70
CA MET A 1 56.79 16.46 -28.41
C MET A 1 57.56 15.81 -27.28
N ASN A 2 58.07 16.60 -26.33
CA ASN A 2 59.05 16.21 -25.33
C ASN A 2 58.45 15.19 -24.32
N LEU A 3 59.20 14.15 -23.92
CA LEU A 3 58.70 13.06 -23.06
C LEU A 3 58.13 13.58 -21.73
N LYS A 4 58.72 14.66 -21.19
CA LYS A 4 58.23 15.36 -19.99
C LYS A 4 56.83 15.97 -20.17
N VAL A 5 56.49 16.44 -21.37
CA VAL A 5 55.17 17.01 -21.69
C VAL A 5 54.11 15.93 -21.77
N LYS A 6 54.45 14.73 -22.28
CA LYS A 6 53.54 13.58 -22.33
C LYS A 6 53.21 13.04 -20.92
N ILE A 7 54.21 12.92 -20.06
CA ILE A 7 54.02 12.47 -18.67
C ILE A 7 53.17 13.49 -17.90
N SER A 8 53.43 14.79 -18.06
CA SER A 8 52.65 15.83 -17.39
C SER A 8 51.19 15.88 -17.85
N ALA A 9 50.92 15.67 -19.14
CA ALA A 9 49.55 15.64 -19.66
C ALA A 9 48.75 14.44 -19.15
N ILE A 10 49.36 13.25 -19.09
CA ILE A 10 48.69 12.04 -18.57
C ILE A 10 48.37 12.17 -17.08
N SER A 11 49.30 12.72 -16.29
CA SER A 11 49.07 12.96 -14.87
C SER A 11 47.95 13.96 -14.62
N VAL A 12 47.87 15.03 -15.40
CA VAL A 12 46.79 16.03 -15.29
C VAL A 12 45.44 15.40 -15.66
N THR A 13 45.38 14.61 -16.73
CA THR A 13 44.13 13.91 -17.10
C THR A 13 43.69 12.95 -16.00
N LEU A 14 44.57 12.12 -15.46
CA LEU A 14 44.23 11.19 -14.37
C LEU A 14 43.73 11.90 -13.11
N ILE A 15 44.33 13.04 -12.75
CA ILE A 15 43.89 13.85 -11.60
C ILE A 15 42.51 14.44 -11.87
N ILE A 16 42.26 14.94 -13.09
CA ILE A 16 40.96 15.48 -13.49
C ILE A 16 39.89 14.38 -13.48
N THR A 17 40.15 13.20 -14.04
CA THR A 17 39.19 12.08 -14.02
C THR A 17 38.92 11.59 -12.60
N PHE A 18 39.94 11.56 -11.74
CA PHE A 18 39.77 11.19 -10.34
C PHE A 18 38.94 12.22 -9.55
N LEU A 19 39.18 13.52 -9.79
CA LEU A 19 38.35 14.59 -9.23
C LEU A 19 36.89 14.50 -9.69
N PHE A 20 36.64 14.24 -10.97
CA PHE A 20 35.27 14.04 -11.48
C PHE A 20 34.62 12.76 -10.94
N TYR A 21 35.37 11.67 -10.76
CA TYR A 21 34.86 10.43 -10.15
C TYR A 21 34.46 10.65 -8.69
N VAL A 22 35.28 11.33 -7.89
CA VAL A 22 34.95 11.63 -6.48
C VAL A 22 33.73 12.55 -6.38
N ILE A 23 33.57 13.53 -7.27
CA ILE A 23 32.37 14.40 -7.30
C ILE A 23 31.13 13.63 -7.76
N SER A 24 31.26 12.74 -8.76
CA SER A 24 30.12 11.97 -9.31
C SER A 24 29.72 10.76 -8.46
N CYS A 25 30.59 10.26 -7.57
CA CYS A 25 30.33 9.11 -6.71
C CYS A 25 30.15 9.49 -5.22
N THR A 26 30.06 10.78 -4.90
CA THR A 26 29.68 11.28 -3.56
C THR A 26 28.32 11.97 -3.57
N HIS A 27 27.43 11.58 -4.47
CA HIS A 27 26.01 11.66 -4.13
C HIS A 27 25.84 10.78 -2.90
N LYS A 28 25.75 11.42 -1.73
CA LYS A 28 25.23 10.76 -0.54
C LYS A 28 23.93 10.12 -1.00
N ASP A 29 23.77 8.83 -0.75
CA ASP A 29 22.47 8.18 -0.70
C ASP A 29 21.70 8.88 0.43
N GLU A 30 21.30 10.12 0.19
CA GLU A 30 20.27 10.77 0.96
C GLU A 30 19.04 9.97 0.61
N LEU A 31 18.68 9.09 1.55
CA LEU A 31 17.36 8.49 1.59
C LEU A 31 16.39 9.64 1.34
N VAL A 32 15.82 9.70 0.14
CA VAL A 32 14.71 10.62 -0.13
C VAL A 32 13.71 10.27 0.96
N PRO A 33 13.35 11.21 1.87
CA PRO A 33 12.38 10.92 2.88
C PRO A 33 11.13 10.42 2.16
N SER A 34 10.68 9.22 2.48
CA SER A 34 9.41 8.71 1.99
C SER A 34 8.33 9.64 2.53
N GLY A 35 7.94 10.64 1.74
CA GLY A 35 6.81 11.53 2.00
C GLY A 35 6.93 12.42 3.25
N GLY A 36 7.30 13.68 3.02
CA GLY A 36 6.80 14.81 3.82
C GLY A 36 7.58 15.16 5.10
N GLY A 37 7.96 16.44 5.21
CA GLY A 37 8.51 16.96 6.46
C GLY A 37 9.31 18.26 6.37
N GLY A 38 9.39 18.93 5.21
CA GLY A 38 9.72 20.36 5.21
C GLY A 38 8.55 21.11 5.84
N GLY A 39 8.75 21.75 6.99
CA GLY A 39 7.73 22.33 7.88
C GLY A 39 6.91 23.51 7.33
N GLY A 40 6.54 23.47 6.06
CA GLY A 40 5.52 24.34 5.49
C GLY A 40 4.10 23.88 5.86
N PRO A 41 3.10 24.77 5.75
CA PRO A 41 1.71 24.41 5.99
C PRO A 41 1.24 23.31 5.02
N ILE A 42 0.50 22.33 5.53
CA ILE A 42 -0.10 21.25 4.73
C ILE A 42 -1.25 21.84 3.91
N THR A 43 -1.02 22.04 2.61
CA THR A 43 -2.06 22.48 1.66
C THR A 43 -2.75 21.27 1.01
N ARG A 44 -4.09 21.26 1.07
CA ARG A 44 -4.98 20.26 0.46
C ARG A 44 -5.68 20.86 -0.76
N GLY A 45 -5.99 20.02 -1.74
CA GLY A 45 -6.78 20.36 -2.91
C GLY A 45 -8.29 20.32 -2.64
N ASP A 46 -9.03 20.20 -3.73
CA ASP A 46 -10.50 20.32 -3.83
C ASP A 46 -11.12 19.15 -4.61
N GLN A 47 -10.43 18.01 -4.67
CA GLN A 47 -10.85 16.89 -5.51
C GLN A 47 -12.01 16.11 -4.89
N HIS A 48 -13.06 15.89 -5.67
CA HIS A 48 -14.28 15.18 -5.25
C HIS A 48 -14.47 13.93 -6.12
N VAL A 49 -14.56 12.77 -5.49
CA VAL A 49 -14.80 11.49 -6.17
C VAL A 49 -15.93 10.76 -5.47
N ASP A 50 -17.01 10.46 -6.19
CA ASP A 50 -18.17 9.69 -5.68
C ASP A 50 -18.60 8.67 -6.74
N ASN A 51 -17.72 7.69 -7.02
CA ASN A 51 -17.98 6.71 -8.07
C ASN A 51 -17.34 5.35 -7.79
N ALA A 52 -17.97 4.57 -6.90
CA ALA A 52 -17.55 3.17 -6.70
C ALA A 52 -17.62 2.33 -7.98
N ALA A 53 -18.55 2.63 -8.90
CA ALA A 53 -18.67 1.91 -10.17
C ALA A 53 -17.50 2.17 -11.13
N GLY A 54 -16.77 3.27 -10.94
CA GLY A 54 -15.54 3.59 -11.67
C GLY A 54 -14.30 2.86 -11.17
N PHE A 55 -14.43 1.97 -10.18
CA PHE A 55 -13.31 1.21 -9.64
C PHE A 55 -12.61 0.37 -10.71
N ASP A 56 -11.34 0.67 -10.96
CA ASP A 56 -10.50 -0.03 -11.91
C ASP A 56 -9.68 -1.11 -11.20
N LYS A 57 -10.25 -2.31 -11.14
CA LYS A 57 -9.59 -3.47 -10.52
C LYS A 57 -8.25 -3.81 -11.17
N ALA A 58 -8.07 -3.58 -12.48
CA ALA A 58 -6.85 -3.99 -13.19
C ALA A 58 -5.63 -3.16 -12.77
N HIS A 59 -5.85 -1.94 -12.30
CA HIS A 59 -4.82 -1.02 -11.82
C HIS A 59 -4.86 -0.83 -10.30
N SER A 60 -5.49 -1.77 -9.61
CA SER A 60 -5.67 -1.77 -8.16
C SER A 60 -5.11 -3.07 -7.55
N ASN A 61 -4.84 -3.08 -6.25
CA ASN A 61 -4.40 -4.29 -5.56
C ASN A 61 -4.68 -4.23 -4.05
N VAL A 62 -4.71 -5.40 -3.43
CA VAL A 62 -4.69 -5.55 -1.97
C VAL A 62 -3.57 -6.53 -1.64
N ASN A 63 -2.50 -6.01 -1.04
CA ASN A 63 -1.33 -6.77 -0.62
C ASN A 63 -1.30 -6.87 0.89
N TRP A 64 -0.66 -7.93 1.37
CA TRP A 64 -0.37 -8.11 2.79
C TRP A 64 1.04 -8.67 3.00
N SER A 65 1.57 -8.42 4.18
CA SER A 65 2.88 -8.92 4.61
C SER A 65 2.86 -9.25 6.10
N THR A 66 3.54 -10.33 6.48
CA THR A 66 3.82 -10.68 7.87
C THR A 66 5.19 -11.34 7.98
N LYS A 67 5.67 -11.57 9.20
CA LYS A 67 6.92 -12.29 9.41
C LYS A 67 6.70 -13.80 9.33
N TYR A 68 7.44 -14.49 8.46
CA TYR A 68 7.48 -15.94 8.45
C TYR A 68 8.06 -16.46 9.78
N LEU A 69 7.42 -17.46 10.38
CA LEU A 69 7.74 -17.98 11.72
C LEU A 69 7.84 -16.88 12.79
N GLY A 70 7.07 -15.79 12.62
CA GLY A 70 6.99 -14.67 13.55
C GLY A 70 8.22 -13.75 13.60
N SER A 71 9.32 -14.06 12.92
CA SER A 71 10.56 -13.29 13.09
C SER A 71 11.49 -13.23 11.88
N VAL A 72 11.30 -14.08 10.86
CA VAL A 72 12.26 -14.26 9.77
C VAL A 72 11.93 -13.32 8.59
N SER A 73 11.98 -13.83 7.37
CA SER A 73 11.70 -13.08 6.15
C SER A 73 10.23 -12.67 6.09
N ALA A 74 9.95 -11.66 5.27
CA ALA A 74 8.57 -11.32 4.95
C ALA A 74 7.92 -12.49 4.20
N LEU A 75 6.79 -12.95 4.73
CA LEU A 75 5.80 -13.73 3.98
C LEU A 75 4.79 -12.74 3.42
N THR A 76 4.67 -12.69 2.10
CA THR A 76 3.80 -11.75 1.41
C THR A 76 2.73 -12.47 0.62
N GLY A 77 1.65 -11.75 0.37
CA GLY A 77 0.60 -12.21 -0.52
C GLY A 77 -0.28 -11.07 -0.98
N ARG A 78 -1.23 -11.42 -1.83
CA ARG A 78 -2.28 -10.53 -2.32
C ARG A 78 -3.60 -11.27 -2.43
N PHE A 79 -4.68 -10.51 -2.59
CA PHE A 79 -5.98 -11.06 -2.98
C PHE A 79 -6.27 -10.71 -4.43
N ASN A 80 -6.60 -11.70 -5.25
CA ASN A 80 -6.91 -11.49 -6.67
C ASN A 80 -8.35 -11.03 -6.90
N THR A 81 -9.23 -11.20 -5.91
CA THR A 81 -10.62 -10.79 -5.94
C THR A 81 -10.91 -9.86 -4.77
N PHE A 82 -11.23 -8.62 -5.13
CA PHE A 82 -11.48 -7.52 -4.22
C PHE A 82 -12.35 -6.49 -4.92
N HIS A 83 -13.12 -5.75 -4.12
CA HIS A 83 -14.13 -4.83 -4.59
C HIS A 83 -14.18 -3.58 -3.71
N ILE A 84 -14.63 -2.49 -4.32
CA ILE A 84 -15.07 -1.29 -3.61
C ILE A 84 -16.55 -1.16 -3.89
N THR A 85 -17.38 -1.35 -2.86
CA THR A 85 -18.86 -1.31 -3.01
C THR A 85 -19.40 0.09 -2.77
N ARG A 86 -18.68 0.91 -2.00
CA ARG A 86 -19.00 2.31 -1.73
C ARG A 86 -17.71 3.10 -1.68
N PHE A 87 -17.69 4.27 -2.31
CA PHE A 87 -16.55 5.17 -2.26
C PHE A 87 -16.99 6.60 -2.47
N LYS A 88 -16.59 7.45 -1.53
CA LYS A 88 -16.77 8.89 -1.55
C LYS A 88 -15.55 9.55 -0.95
N PHE A 89 -14.97 10.50 -1.66
CA PHE A 89 -13.77 11.23 -1.26
C PHE A 89 -13.94 12.72 -1.54
N TRP A 90 -13.70 13.55 -0.53
CA TRP A 90 -13.71 15.01 -0.57
C TRP A 90 -12.42 15.49 0.07
N GLU A 91 -11.48 16.00 -0.73
CA GLU A 91 -10.13 16.31 -0.27
C GLU A 91 -10.10 17.37 0.84
N GLU A 92 -10.99 18.35 0.78
CA GLU A 92 -11.08 19.45 1.75
C GLU A 92 -12.02 19.15 2.94
N ASN A 93 -12.79 18.05 2.90
CA ASN A 93 -13.76 17.72 3.93
C ASN A 93 -13.72 16.22 4.33
N PRO A 94 -12.93 15.86 5.36
CA PRO A 94 -12.74 14.47 5.75
C PRO A 94 -14.01 13.84 6.31
N ASP A 95 -14.91 14.62 6.91
CA ASP A 95 -16.20 14.10 7.41
C ASP A 95 -17.12 13.59 6.30
N SER A 96 -16.86 13.97 5.05
CA SER A 96 -17.60 13.47 3.86
C SER A 96 -16.97 12.23 3.24
N ILE A 97 -15.78 11.81 3.68
CA ILE A 97 -15.07 10.64 3.15
C ILE A 97 -15.71 9.37 3.74
N TYR A 98 -16.18 8.48 2.86
CA TYR A 98 -16.61 7.14 3.25
C TYR A 98 -16.24 6.11 2.21
N PHE A 99 -15.97 4.89 2.65
CA PHE A 99 -15.82 3.74 1.76
C PHE A 99 -16.24 2.43 2.41
N THR A 100 -16.57 1.46 1.57
CA THR A 100 -16.72 0.06 1.94
C THR A 100 -16.05 -0.78 0.87
N ALA A 101 -15.16 -1.66 1.29
CA ALA A 101 -14.41 -2.54 0.42
C ALA A 101 -14.32 -3.94 1.01
N ASP A 102 -14.14 -4.93 0.15
CA ASP A 102 -14.01 -6.33 0.53
C ASP A 102 -12.98 -7.06 -0.31
N VAL A 103 -12.44 -8.14 0.25
CA VAL A 103 -11.66 -9.13 -0.46
C VAL A 103 -12.28 -10.51 -0.28
N TRP A 104 -12.11 -11.37 -1.29
CA TRP A 104 -12.45 -12.78 -1.16
C TRP A 104 -11.21 -13.54 -0.70
N LEU A 105 -11.29 -14.18 0.46
CA LEU A 105 -10.18 -14.85 1.13
C LEU A 105 -9.63 -16.01 0.29
N ASN A 106 -10.50 -16.73 -0.42
CA ASN A 106 -10.10 -17.82 -1.30
C ASN A 106 -9.41 -17.38 -2.60
N SER A 107 -9.32 -16.06 -2.84
CA SER A 107 -8.56 -15.50 -3.96
C SER A 107 -7.11 -15.16 -3.58
N VAL A 108 -6.69 -15.58 -2.40
CA VAL A 108 -5.32 -15.37 -1.90
C VAL A 108 -4.29 -15.96 -2.86
N ASN A 109 -3.21 -15.22 -3.04
CA ASN A 109 -2.08 -15.60 -3.86
C ASN A 109 -0.80 -15.17 -3.17
N THR A 110 0.01 -16.16 -2.83
CA THR A 110 1.32 -15.99 -2.20
C THR A 110 2.43 -16.52 -3.12
N SER A 111 2.11 -16.73 -4.40
CA SER A 111 2.95 -17.35 -5.43
C SER A 111 3.37 -18.79 -5.09
N GLU A 112 2.62 -19.48 -4.24
CA GLU A 112 2.89 -20.87 -3.86
C GLU A 112 1.58 -21.68 -3.95
N PRO A 113 1.31 -22.35 -5.08
CA PRO A 113 0.03 -23.00 -5.35
C PRO A 113 -0.40 -24.00 -4.28
N ALA A 114 0.54 -24.74 -3.67
CA ALA A 114 0.21 -25.72 -2.63
C ALA A 114 -0.27 -25.04 -1.34
N ARG A 115 0.28 -23.87 -1.00
CA ARG A 115 -0.15 -23.06 0.14
C ARG A 115 -1.49 -22.38 -0.14
N ASP A 116 -1.61 -21.76 -1.32
CA ASP A 116 -2.77 -20.98 -1.73
C ASP A 116 -4.03 -21.83 -1.88
N GLY A 117 -3.91 -23.03 -2.45
CA GLY A 117 -5.03 -23.97 -2.63
C GLY A 117 -5.26 -24.93 -1.47
N GLY A 118 -4.38 -24.91 -0.45
CA GLY A 118 -4.35 -25.88 0.64
C GLY A 118 -4.54 -25.25 2.01
N CYS A 119 -3.47 -25.25 2.80
CA CYS A 119 -3.52 -24.87 4.21
C CYS A 119 -4.02 -23.43 4.47
N LEU A 120 -3.80 -22.50 3.54
CA LEU A 120 -4.17 -21.10 3.75
C LEU A 120 -5.69 -20.90 3.71
N LEU A 121 -6.40 -21.64 2.85
CA LEU A 121 -7.87 -21.62 2.80
C LEU A 121 -8.46 -22.13 4.12
N ALA A 122 -7.91 -23.22 4.65
CA ALA A 122 -8.31 -23.77 5.94
C ALA A 122 -8.03 -22.77 7.09
N THR A 123 -6.86 -22.13 7.09
CA THR A 123 -6.48 -21.09 8.07
C THR A 123 -7.43 -19.90 8.05
N PHE A 124 -7.90 -19.48 6.87
CA PHE A 124 -8.89 -18.41 6.72
C PHE A 124 -10.34 -18.85 7.02
N GLY A 125 -10.58 -20.15 7.19
CA GLY A 125 -11.93 -20.68 7.38
C GLY A 125 -12.80 -20.61 6.12
N THR A 126 -12.18 -20.70 4.94
CA THR A 126 -12.86 -20.66 3.63
C THR A 126 -12.55 -21.90 2.79
N ALA A 127 -13.18 -21.99 1.62
CA ALA A 127 -13.01 -23.09 0.68
C ALA A 127 -12.72 -22.60 -0.75
N ALA A 128 -12.05 -23.43 -1.53
CA ALA A 128 -11.87 -23.20 -2.96
C ALA A 128 -13.24 -23.07 -3.64
N GLY A 129 -13.40 -22.06 -4.50
CA GLY A 129 -14.65 -21.80 -5.21
C GLY A 129 -15.78 -21.16 -4.39
N ALA A 130 -15.56 -20.87 -3.10
CA ALA A 130 -16.51 -20.06 -2.32
C ALA A 130 -16.77 -18.69 -2.99
N GLY A 131 -18.03 -18.25 -2.98
CA GLY A 131 -18.46 -16.95 -3.51
C GLY A 131 -18.45 -15.85 -2.44
N ALA A 132 -19.33 -14.85 -2.59
CA ALA A 132 -19.56 -13.78 -1.63
C ALA A 132 -20.38 -14.28 -0.42
N VAL A 133 -19.71 -14.93 0.53
CA VAL A 133 -20.27 -15.41 1.80
C VAL A 133 -19.40 -14.96 2.96
N ASP A 134 -19.99 -14.78 4.14
CA ASP A 134 -19.30 -14.22 5.32
C ASP A 134 -18.01 -14.96 5.71
N SER A 135 -17.96 -16.29 5.50
CA SER A 135 -16.75 -17.08 5.78
C SER A 135 -15.62 -16.89 4.76
N ASN A 136 -15.92 -16.30 3.59
CA ASN A 136 -14.97 -16.06 2.52
C ASN A 136 -14.63 -14.57 2.34
N MET A 137 -15.18 -13.67 3.18
CA MET A 137 -14.98 -12.24 3.00
C MET A 137 -14.22 -11.63 4.18
N ALA A 138 -13.26 -10.77 3.87
CA ALA A 138 -12.82 -9.74 4.80
C ALA A 138 -13.33 -8.39 4.30
N VAL A 139 -13.90 -7.58 5.19
CA VAL A 139 -14.63 -6.37 4.84
C VAL A 139 -14.13 -5.22 5.71
N ILE A 140 -13.85 -4.08 5.08
CA ILE A 140 -13.53 -2.83 5.77
C ILE A 140 -14.63 -1.78 5.51
N LYS A 141 -15.06 -1.10 6.56
CA LYS A 141 -16.06 -0.02 6.52
C LYS A 141 -15.55 1.19 7.29
N SER A 142 -15.32 2.31 6.61
CA SER A 142 -14.95 3.56 7.27
C SER A 142 -16.07 4.06 8.20
N LYS A 143 -15.72 4.58 9.37
CA LYS A 143 -16.65 5.18 10.34
C LYS A 143 -16.41 6.67 10.52
N LYS A 144 -15.14 7.04 10.59
CA LYS A 144 -14.69 8.40 10.82
C LYS A 144 -13.40 8.62 10.08
N VAL A 145 -13.26 9.77 9.45
CA VAL A 145 -12.03 10.19 8.80
C VAL A 145 -11.67 11.56 9.34
N VAL A 146 -10.40 11.76 9.65
CA VAL A 146 -9.85 13.06 10.06
C VAL A 146 -8.59 13.35 9.27
N PHE A 147 -8.22 14.62 9.20
CA PHE A 147 -6.95 14.99 8.60
C PHE A 147 -5.76 14.42 9.37
N SER A 148 -4.75 13.98 8.63
CA SER A 148 -3.41 13.78 9.21
C SER A 148 -2.83 15.12 9.64
N THR A 149 -2.14 15.12 10.78
CA THR A 149 -1.40 16.29 11.29
C THR A 149 0.05 16.31 10.81
N THR A 150 0.53 15.23 10.17
CA THR A 150 1.94 15.07 9.76
C THR A 150 2.16 15.17 8.26
N ASP A 151 1.10 15.00 7.46
CA ASP A 151 1.16 14.91 6.00
C ASP A 151 -0.20 15.25 5.36
N LYS A 152 -0.29 15.12 4.03
CA LYS A 152 -1.50 15.41 3.24
C LYS A 152 -2.58 14.32 3.31
N GLY A 153 -2.32 13.19 3.93
CA GLY A 153 -3.25 12.08 4.05
C GLY A 153 -4.30 12.26 5.16
N TYR A 154 -4.98 11.15 5.45
CA TYR A 154 -6.12 11.07 6.34
C TYR A 154 -5.97 9.90 7.29
N ILE A 155 -6.43 10.07 8.52
CA ILE A 155 -6.52 8.99 9.51
C ILE A 155 -7.96 8.49 9.50
N VAL A 156 -8.14 7.21 9.19
CA VAL A 156 -9.43 6.55 9.06
C VAL A 156 -9.63 5.62 10.25
N THR A 157 -10.70 5.82 11.00
CA THR A 157 -11.25 4.81 11.91
C THR A 157 -12.24 3.95 11.13
N ALA A 158 -12.06 2.63 11.12
CA ALA A 158 -12.89 1.71 10.36
C ALA A 158 -13.24 0.46 11.16
N ASP A 159 -14.42 -0.11 10.91
CA ASP A 159 -14.73 -1.47 11.31
C ASP A 159 -14.12 -2.42 10.28
N PHE A 160 -13.20 -3.28 10.70
CA PHE A 160 -12.61 -4.35 9.91
C PHE A 160 -13.12 -5.70 10.39
N THR A 161 -13.76 -6.43 9.48
CA THR A 161 -14.27 -7.77 9.73
C THR A 161 -13.39 -8.78 9.00
N PHE A 162 -12.77 -9.67 9.73
CA PHE A 162 -11.95 -10.76 9.19
C PHE A 162 -12.14 -11.99 10.06
N HIS A 163 -12.20 -13.17 9.43
CA HIS A 163 -12.38 -14.43 10.14
C HIS A 163 -13.59 -14.41 11.10
N LYS A 164 -14.70 -13.78 10.65
CA LYS A 164 -15.96 -13.58 11.41
C LYS A 164 -15.85 -12.71 12.67
N VAL A 165 -14.70 -12.08 12.91
CA VAL A 165 -14.49 -11.14 14.01
C VAL A 165 -14.43 -9.72 13.46
N THR A 166 -15.20 -8.81 14.07
CA THR A 166 -15.15 -7.38 13.75
C THR A 166 -14.38 -6.63 14.82
N LYS A 167 -13.38 -5.85 14.41
CA LYS A 167 -12.61 -4.95 15.27
C LYS A 167 -12.56 -3.56 14.66
N GLU A 168 -12.51 -2.56 15.52
CA GLU A 168 -12.19 -1.20 15.07
C GLU A 168 -10.68 -1.08 14.86
N ILE A 169 -10.27 -0.58 13.70
CA ILE A 169 -8.88 -0.35 13.33
C ILE A 169 -8.65 1.11 12.95
N THR A 170 -7.39 1.52 13.00
CA THR A 170 -6.93 2.78 12.42
C THR A 170 -6.15 2.49 11.15
N ALA A 171 -6.53 3.16 10.07
CA ALA A 171 -5.87 3.09 8.78
C ALA A 171 -5.42 4.48 8.32
N LYS A 172 -4.45 4.50 7.42
CA LYS A 172 -3.94 5.70 6.76
C LYS A 172 -4.43 5.72 5.33
N LEU A 173 -5.27 6.69 4.97
CA LEU A 173 -5.69 6.92 3.59
C LEU A 173 -4.83 8.05 2.98
N SER A 174 -4.37 7.85 1.77
CA SER A 174 -3.65 8.84 0.97
C SER A 174 -4.36 9.02 -0.36
N TYR A 175 -4.43 10.28 -0.80
CA TYR A 175 -4.80 10.61 -2.17
C TYR A 175 -3.51 10.78 -2.98
N ASP A 176 -3.29 9.89 -3.93
CA ASP A 176 -2.03 9.77 -4.67
C ASP A 176 -2.00 10.68 -5.91
N GLY A 177 -3.15 11.27 -6.26
CA GLY A 177 -3.30 12.27 -7.30
C GLY A 177 -4.28 11.89 -8.39
N LYS A 178 -4.39 12.79 -9.36
CA LYS A 178 -5.24 12.66 -10.55
C LYS A 178 -4.39 12.54 -11.81
N ALA A 179 -4.81 11.68 -12.72
CA ALA A 179 -4.35 11.67 -14.11
C ALA A 179 -5.52 11.99 -15.03
N GLU A 180 -5.37 13.03 -15.85
CA GLU A 180 -6.37 13.42 -16.85
C GLU A 180 -6.20 12.61 -18.13
N GLN A 181 -7.24 11.89 -18.57
CA GLN A 181 -7.19 11.08 -19.81
C GLN A 181 -8.21 11.53 -20.87
N GLY A 182 -8.61 12.81 -20.81
CA GLY A 182 -9.45 13.49 -21.80
C GLY A 182 -10.93 13.08 -21.77
N THR A 183 -11.24 11.79 -21.70
CA THR A 183 -12.62 11.26 -21.65
C THR A 183 -13.08 10.89 -20.25
N GLN A 184 -12.15 10.48 -19.38
CA GLN A 184 -12.36 10.16 -17.97
C GLN A 184 -11.09 10.51 -17.20
N ASP A 185 -11.24 11.02 -15.99
CA ASP A 185 -10.12 11.25 -15.08
C ASP A 185 -9.91 10.00 -14.23
N THR A 186 -8.66 9.70 -13.87
CA THR A 186 -8.33 8.59 -12.95
C THR A 186 -7.73 9.15 -11.67
N TYR A 187 -8.26 8.70 -10.55
CA TYR A 187 -7.87 9.12 -9.20
C TYR A 187 -7.23 7.95 -8.48
N GLY A 188 -6.03 8.17 -7.95
CA GLY A 188 -5.26 7.18 -7.20
C GLY A 188 -5.43 7.34 -5.69
N PHE A 189 -5.60 6.22 -4.99
CA PHE A 189 -5.70 6.17 -3.54
C PHE A 189 -4.90 5.00 -2.97
N SER A 190 -4.27 5.24 -1.82
CA SER A 190 -3.57 4.22 -1.04
C SER A 190 -4.16 4.15 0.36
N LEU A 191 -4.36 2.94 0.88
CA LEU A 191 -4.82 2.68 2.24
C LEU A 191 -3.90 1.68 2.94
N ASP A 192 -3.28 2.12 4.03
CA ASP A 192 -2.34 1.33 4.82
C ASP A 192 -2.88 1.08 6.24
N PHE A 193 -2.82 -0.15 6.71
CA PHE A 193 -3.15 -0.49 8.10
C PHE A 193 -2.52 -1.81 8.51
N SER A 194 -2.47 -2.06 9.82
CA SER A 194 -2.00 -3.33 10.37
C SER A 194 -3.04 -3.93 11.29
N ILE A 195 -3.04 -5.27 11.38
CA ILE A 195 -3.90 -6.04 12.29
C ILE A 195 -3.07 -7.04 13.10
N LEU A 196 -3.62 -7.49 14.23
CA LEU A 196 -3.11 -8.62 15.00
C LEU A 196 -3.89 -9.89 14.64
N ALA A 197 -3.46 -10.61 13.60
CA ALA A 197 -4.23 -11.70 13.02
C ALA A 197 -4.49 -12.87 14.00
N LEU A 198 -3.52 -13.20 14.85
CA LEU A 198 -3.64 -14.29 15.84
C LEU A 198 -4.45 -13.80 17.05
N SER A 199 -4.06 -12.67 17.63
CA SER A 199 -4.61 -12.19 18.90
C SER A 199 -6.00 -11.57 18.76
N ASP A 200 -6.24 -10.79 17.72
CA ASP A 200 -7.51 -10.07 17.53
C ASP A 200 -8.52 -10.82 16.66
N PHE A 201 -8.04 -11.59 15.69
CA PHE A 201 -8.88 -12.26 14.69
C PHE A 201 -8.85 -13.80 14.76
N GLY A 202 -8.16 -14.36 15.75
CA GLY A 202 -8.24 -15.79 16.07
C GLY A 202 -7.67 -16.71 15.00
N ILE A 203 -6.76 -16.22 14.15
CA ILE A 203 -6.01 -17.08 13.24
C ILE A 203 -5.14 -18.03 14.08
N VAL A 204 -5.21 -19.33 13.79
CA VAL A 204 -4.39 -20.34 14.45
C VAL A 204 -3.28 -20.77 13.51
N SER A 205 -2.06 -20.27 13.73
CA SER A 205 -0.89 -20.60 12.92
C SER A 205 0.39 -20.42 13.72
N THR A 206 1.37 -21.30 13.49
CA THR A 206 2.74 -21.17 14.00
C THR A 206 3.71 -20.62 12.95
N SER A 207 3.22 -20.35 11.73
CA SER A 207 4.05 -19.99 10.58
C SER A 207 4.06 -18.50 10.25
N ILE A 208 3.30 -17.67 10.99
CA ILE A 208 3.18 -16.23 10.78
C ILE A 208 3.43 -15.46 12.07
N GLY A 209 3.77 -14.18 11.93
CA GLY A 209 3.72 -13.24 13.04
C GLY A 209 2.29 -12.79 13.29
N ASP A 210 2.06 -12.24 14.49
CA ASP A 210 0.75 -11.70 14.84
C ASP A 210 0.44 -10.42 14.04
N ASN A 211 1.44 -9.54 13.91
CA ASN A 211 1.30 -8.35 13.09
C ASN A 211 1.25 -8.72 11.60
N VAL A 212 0.20 -8.28 10.93
CA VAL A 212 0.03 -8.34 9.48
C VAL A 212 -0.19 -6.93 8.98
N ASP A 213 0.67 -6.49 8.07
CA ASP A 213 0.55 -5.19 7.40
C ASP A 213 -0.24 -5.39 6.11
N ILE A 214 -1.22 -4.51 5.85
CA ILE A 214 -2.08 -4.52 4.67
C ILE A 214 -1.92 -3.18 3.96
N ILE A 215 -1.70 -3.26 2.65
CA ILE A 215 -1.62 -2.11 1.75
C ILE A 215 -2.62 -2.34 0.62
N CYS A 216 -3.56 -1.42 0.48
CA CYS A 216 -4.53 -1.40 -0.60
C CYS A 216 -4.24 -0.22 -1.51
N ASN A 217 -4.24 -0.45 -2.82
CA ASN A 217 -4.13 0.60 -3.83
C ASN A 217 -5.38 0.55 -4.70
N ALA A 218 -6.01 1.69 -4.92
CA ALA A 218 -7.23 1.83 -5.69
C ALA A 218 -7.08 2.91 -6.75
N ALA A 219 -7.39 2.55 -7.99
CA ALA A 219 -7.63 3.49 -9.08
C ALA A 219 -9.14 3.59 -9.31
N ILE A 220 -9.66 4.82 -9.35
CA ILE A 220 -11.09 5.08 -9.57
C ILE A 220 -11.22 6.05 -10.74
N LYS A 221 -12.03 5.67 -11.73
CA LYS A 221 -12.35 6.47 -12.90
C LYS A 221 -13.58 7.33 -12.63
N PHE A 222 -13.57 8.56 -13.10
CA PHE A 222 -14.69 9.50 -13.01
C PHE A 222 -14.88 10.22 -14.35
#